data_AF-A0A0B7MMB0-F1
#
_entry.id   AF-A0A0B7MMB0-F1
#
_cell.length_a   1.000
_cell.length_b   1.000
_cell.length_c   1.000
_cell.angle_alpha   90.00
_cell.angle_beta   90.00
_cell.angle_gamma   90.00
#
_symmetry.space_group_name_H-M   'P 1'
#
loop_
_entity.id
_entity.type
_entity.pdbx_description
1 polymer ?
#
loop_
_entity_poly.entity_id
_entity_poly.type
_entity_poly.pdbx_seq_one_letter_code
_entity_poly.pdbx_strand_id
1 'polypeptide(L)'
;MWKLKKAARIVATFFAVVILICAIYSAGWALLHAGSGSGGFAAMLEKALEHFLYTIGYGESKESLLAQNIFALIGIVTVTLMTTYLTINLFWRMDDVKISSQIPIWLEENNKYFASVLIANEGEGICKLKGDFMACDENGEEISKSKSFEKPLLIKKSFWKIDIPVENSFLYKVLRTMRKWKLPCRLYLTFSFVDTATGQESIKVVEYTVNDIFAVEMPGGFSAEPGRKWKERAELQKSSVADKVFDDWICRNVIPLFPGAAIPIENGGKIYILPAADGGFLAEADFSCGCAYNETHFVMALLDYRANPMDWSTYYSENAVFLAELSGNDEIGKVTIEIKSNGRKRELLKKEVKVSQEAAVFCFPLQEMIEKNADEEIIESFESVSEICFTVFFSNILASKAKFSVHRCVLKI
;
A
#
# COMPACT_ATOMS: atom_id res chain seq x y z
N MET A 1 -9.92 -12.44 -30.77
CA MET A 1 -9.71 -11.43 -31.85
C MET A 1 -8.39 -10.67 -31.76
N TRP A 2 -7.93 -10.22 -30.59
CA TRP A 2 -6.71 -9.39 -30.49
C TRP A 2 -5.39 -10.14 -30.77
N LYS A 3 -5.24 -11.39 -30.28
CA LYS A 3 -4.08 -12.25 -30.62
C LYS A 3 -3.96 -12.51 -32.13
N LEU A 4 -5.08 -12.69 -32.82
CA LEU A 4 -5.14 -12.86 -34.29
C LEU A 4 -4.71 -11.58 -35.03
N LYS A 5 -5.15 -10.40 -34.57
CA LYS A 5 -4.72 -9.11 -35.14
C LYS A 5 -3.22 -8.87 -34.96
N LYS A 6 -2.66 -9.23 -33.79
CA LYS A 6 -1.22 -9.12 -33.51
C LYS A 6 -0.41 -10.06 -34.42
N ALA A 7 -0.84 -11.33 -34.53
CA ALA A 7 -0.22 -12.30 -35.43
C ALA A 7 -0.28 -11.86 -36.90
N ALA A 8 -1.44 -11.37 -37.37
CA ALA A 8 -1.59 -10.87 -38.74
C ALA A 8 -0.67 -9.67 -39.04
N ARG A 9 -0.51 -8.75 -38.08
CA ARG A 9 0.45 -7.63 -38.23
C ARG A 9 1.88 -8.11 -38.34
N ILE A 10 2.29 -9.07 -37.50
CA ILE A 10 3.62 -9.66 -37.53
C ILE A 10 3.87 -10.27 -38.92
N VAL A 11 2.97 -11.13 -39.38
CA VAL A 11 3.06 -11.78 -40.69
C VAL A 11 3.13 -10.74 -41.82
N ALA A 12 2.29 -9.72 -41.79
CA ALA A 12 2.31 -8.65 -42.79
C ALA A 12 3.65 -7.89 -42.83
N THR A 13 4.23 -7.57 -41.67
CA THR A 13 5.55 -6.91 -41.59
C THR A 13 6.64 -7.79 -42.20
N PHE A 14 6.64 -9.09 -41.91
CA PHE A 14 7.63 -10.01 -42.48
C PHE A 14 7.51 -10.10 -44.01
N PHE A 15 6.29 -10.22 -44.55
CA PHE A 15 6.09 -10.21 -46.00
C PHE A 15 6.53 -8.89 -46.64
N ALA A 16 6.25 -7.75 -46.01
CA ALA A 16 6.69 -6.44 -46.50
C ALA A 16 8.22 -6.35 -46.59
N VAL A 17 8.94 -6.87 -45.59
CA VAL A 17 10.42 -6.90 -45.60
C VAL A 17 10.96 -7.79 -46.72
N VAL A 18 10.39 -8.99 -46.94
CA VAL A 18 10.81 -9.87 -48.03
C VAL A 18 10.55 -9.22 -49.39
N ILE A 19 9.36 -8.64 -49.60
CA ILE A 19 9.02 -7.91 -50.82
C ILE A 19 10.01 -6.77 -51.06
N LEU A 20 10.37 -6.01 -50.01
CA LEU A 20 11.35 -4.93 -50.10
C LEU A 20 12.73 -5.45 -50.53
N ILE A 21 13.21 -6.55 -49.94
CA ILE A 21 14.50 -7.16 -50.31
C ILE A 21 14.47 -7.61 -51.79
N CYS A 22 13.41 -8.29 -52.22
CA CYS A 22 13.24 -8.71 -53.60
C CYS A 22 13.17 -7.53 -54.56
N ALA A 23 12.50 -6.44 -54.17
CA ALA A 23 12.41 -5.21 -54.97
C ALA A 23 13.78 -4.50 -55.10
N ILE A 24 14.56 -4.40 -54.01
CA ILE A 24 15.90 -3.80 -54.03
C ILE A 24 16.83 -4.60 -54.95
N TYR A 25 16.84 -5.92 -54.84
CA TYR A 25 17.67 -6.77 -55.69
C TYR A 25 17.27 -6.66 -57.18
N SER A 26 15.96 -6.62 -57.44
CA SER A 26 15.43 -6.48 -58.81
C SER A 26 15.69 -5.10 -59.40
N ALA A 27 15.69 -4.05 -58.57
CA ALA A 27 16.10 -2.70 -58.98
C ALA A 27 17.60 -2.66 -59.33
N GLY A 28 18.44 -3.30 -58.53
CA GLY A 28 19.88 -3.46 -58.83
C GLY A 28 20.12 -4.19 -60.14
N TRP A 29 19.38 -5.28 -60.39
CA TRP A 29 19.44 -6.00 -61.67
C TRP A 29 19.01 -5.12 -62.85
N ALA A 30 17.90 -4.39 -62.71
CA ALA A 30 17.37 -3.51 -63.76
C ALA A 30 18.34 -2.38 -64.09
N LEU A 31 19.03 -1.81 -63.10
CA LEU A 31 20.08 -0.80 -63.30
C LEU A 31 21.27 -1.35 -64.09
N LEU A 32 21.71 -2.57 -63.79
CA LEU A 32 22.82 -3.22 -64.51
C LEU A 32 22.46 -3.57 -65.97
N HIS A 33 21.17 -3.74 -66.28
CA HIS A 33 20.67 -4.10 -67.62
C HIS A 33 19.93 -2.95 -68.32
N ALA A 34 19.97 -1.74 -67.78
CA ALA A 34 19.29 -0.57 -68.35
C ALA A 34 19.80 -0.21 -69.76
N GLY A 35 21.08 -0.51 -70.05
CA GLY A 35 21.69 -0.27 -71.36
C GLY A 35 21.34 -1.29 -72.45
N SER A 36 20.72 -2.43 -72.12
CA SER A 36 20.43 -3.51 -73.08
C SER A 36 18.97 -3.55 -73.57
N GLY A 37 18.17 -2.53 -73.23
CA GLY A 37 16.73 -2.48 -73.59
C GLY A 37 15.83 -3.43 -72.78
N SER A 38 16.39 -4.18 -71.83
CA SER A 38 15.68 -5.16 -70.99
C SER A 38 15.38 -4.68 -69.55
N GLY A 39 15.91 -3.52 -69.13
CA GLY A 39 15.84 -2.99 -67.77
C GLY A 39 14.66 -2.03 -67.48
N GLY A 40 13.45 -2.33 -67.94
CA GLY A 40 12.26 -1.50 -67.68
C GLY A 40 11.61 -1.73 -66.30
N PHE A 41 10.77 -0.79 -65.84
CA PHE A 41 10.03 -0.91 -64.57
C PHE A 41 9.12 -2.16 -64.50
N ALA A 42 8.48 -2.53 -65.61
CA ALA A 42 7.67 -3.74 -65.70
C ALA A 42 8.51 -5.02 -65.51
N ALA A 43 9.70 -5.07 -66.12
CA ALA A 43 10.64 -6.18 -65.97
C ALA A 43 11.21 -6.27 -64.54
N MET A 44 11.43 -5.12 -63.89
CA MET A 44 11.80 -5.07 -62.46
C MET A 44 10.71 -5.68 -61.57
N LEU A 45 9.43 -5.36 -61.81
CA LEU A 45 8.32 -5.91 -61.04
C LEU A 45 8.15 -7.42 -61.25
N GLU A 46 8.29 -7.90 -62.49
CA GLU A 46 8.22 -9.33 -62.82
C GLU A 46 9.35 -10.10 -62.13
N LYS A 47 10.59 -9.59 -62.19
CA LYS A 47 11.74 -10.12 -61.44
C LYS A 47 11.54 -10.11 -59.93
N ALA A 48 10.97 -9.04 -59.38
CA ALA A 48 10.71 -8.95 -57.94
C ALA A 48 9.70 -9.99 -57.49
N LEU A 49 8.68 -10.27 -58.31
CA LEU A 49 7.70 -11.32 -58.06
C LEU A 49 8.33 -12.72 -58.18
N GLU A 50 9.17 -12.97 -59.19
CA GLU A 50 9.91 -14.23 -59.35
C GLU A 50 10.81 -14.50 -58.13
N HIS A 51 11.62 -13.51 -57.73
CA HIS A 51 12.47 -13.61 -56.54
C HIS A 51 11.64 -13.84 -55.27
N PHE A 52 10.53 -13.13 -55.11
CA PHE A 52 9.64 -13.31 -53.97
C PHE A 52 9.09 -14.73 -53.90
N LEU A 53 8.50 -15.23 -54.99
CA LEU A 53 7.92 -16.58 -55.08
C LEU A 53 8.98 -17.65 -54.82
N TYR A 54 10.19 -17.47 -55.33
CA TYR A 54 11.31 -18.37 -55.07
C TYR A 54 11.73 -18.34 -53.59
N THR A 55 11.86 -17.16 -52.98
CA THR A 55 12.22 -16.99 -51.56
C THR A 55 11.20 -17.63 -50.61
N ILE A 56 9.91 -17.64 -50.97
CA ILE A 56 8.86 -18.31 -50.17
C ILE A 56 8.61 -19.77 -50.58
N GLY A 57 9.34 -20.30 -51.56
CA GLY A 57 9.30 -21.72 -51.97
C GLY A 57 8.17 -22.11 -52.93
N TYR A 58 7.54 -21.14 -53.60
CA TYR A 58 6.43 -21.35 -54.55
C TYR A 58 6.80 -21.12 -56.02
N GLY A 59 8.04 -20.74 -56.32
CA GLY A 59 8.49 -20.45 -57.68
C GLY A 59 9.85 -21.05 -57.99
N GLU A 60 10.14 -21.23 -59.27
CA GLU A 60 11.47 -21.52 -59.79
C GLU A 60 12.15 -20.20 -60.20
N SER A 61 13.44 -20.05 -59.91
CA SER A 61 14.21 -18.89 -60.33
C SER A 61 15.16 -19.25 -61.46
N LYS A 62 15.25 -18.41 -62.50
CA LYS A 62 16.20 -18.57 -63.61
C LYS A 62 17.56 -17.90 -63.36
N GLU A 63 17.79 -17.45 -62.12
CA GLU A 63 19.01 -16.78 -61.71
C GLU A 63 20.23 -17.71 -61.60
N SER A 64 21.40 -17.11 -61.41
CA SER A 64 22.62 -17.86 -61.07
C SER A 64 22.45 -18.66 -59.78
N LEU A 65 23.17 -19.79 -59.68
CA LEU A 65 23.18 -20.63 -58.48
C LEU A 65 23.56 -19.86 -57.20
N LEU A 66 24.42 -18.84 -57.32
CA LEU A 66 24.77 -17.95 -56.21
C LEU A 66 23.57 -17.15 -55.72
N ALA A 67 22.84 -16.49 -56.63
CA ALA A 67 21.68 -15.67 -56.30
C ALA A 67 20.52 -16.52 -55.77
N GLN A 68 20.29 -17.70 -56.37
CA GLN A 68 19.36 -18.71 -55.87
C GLN A 68 19.69 -19.12 -54.44
N ASN A 69 20.96 -19.39 -54.11
CA ASN A 69 21.38 -19.74 -52.75
C ASN A 69 21.18 -18.59 -51.76
N ILE A 70 21.45 -17.34 -52.17
CA ILE A 70 21.22 -16.15 -51.33
C ILE A 70 19.74 -15.97 -51.02
N PHE A 71 18.87 -16.05 -52.02
CA PHE A 71 17.42 -15.92 -51.82
C PHE A 71 16.83 -17.08 -51.02
N ALA A 72 17.34 -18.29 -51.20
CA ALA A 72 16.94 -19.44 -50.39
C ALA A 72 17.35 -19.25 -48.92
N LEU A 73 18.58 -18.78 -48.67
CA LEU A 73 19.05 -18.46 -47.31
C LEU A 73 18.18 -17.38 -46.65
N ILE A 74 17.88 -16.30 -47.37
CA ILE A 74 17.00 -15.21 -46.89
C ILE A 74 15.62 -15.77 -46.55
N GLY A 75 15.07 -16.64 -47.39
CA GLY A 75 13.78 -17.30 -47.16
C GLY A 75 13.79 -18.12 -45.87
N ILE A 76 14.79 -19.00 -45.72
CA ILE A 76 14.95 -19.85 -44.53
C ILE A 76 15.08 -18.99 -43.26
N VAL A 77 15.95 -17.97 -43.27
CA VAL A 77 16.16 -17.08 -42.12
C VAL A 77 14.87 -16.33 -41.77
N THR A 78 14.18 -15.77 -42.77
CA THR A 78 12.94 -15.02 -42.57
C THR A 78 11.84 -15.91 -41.97
N VAL A 79 11.62 -17.10 -42.54
CA VAL A 79 10.60 -18.05 -42.04
C VAL A 79 10.94 -18.50 -40.62
N THR A 80 12.22 -18.76 -40.33
CA THR A 80 12.68 -19.17 -38.99
C THR A 80 12.45 -18.06 -37.96
N LEU A 81 12.82 -16.81 -38.28
CA LEU A 81 12.58 -15.65 -37.41
C LEU A 81 11.09 -15.39 -37.21
N MET A 82 10.29 -15.45 -38.28
CA MET A 82 8.84 -15.27 -38.20
C MET A 82 8.20 -16.34 -37.30
N THR A 83 8.55 -17.61 -37.52
CA THR A 83 8.01 -18.74 -36.75
C THR A 83 8.40 -18.63 -35.27
N THR A 84 9.65 -18.27 -34.98
CA THR A 84 10.14 -18.04 -33.61
C THR A 84 9.38 -16.89 -32.95
N TYR A 85 9.23 -15.76 -33.64
CA TYR A 85 8.54 -14.58 -33.10
C TYR A 85 7.05 -14.82 -32.87
N LEU A 86 6.39 -15.56 -33.77
CA LEU A 86 5.02 -16.01 -33.60
C LEU A 86 4.88 -16.95 -32.41
N THR A 87 5.80 -17.91 -32.26
CA THR A 87 5.83 -18.86 -31.14
C THR A 87 5.93 -18.12 -29.81
N ILE A 88 6.90 -17.21 -29.66
CA ILE A 88 7.06 -16.39 -28.44
C ILE A 88 5.78 -15.58 -28.17
N ASN A 89 5.21 -14.90 -29.17
CA ASN A 89 4.01 -14.07 -28.95
C ASN A 89 2.72 -14.87 -28.71
N LEU A 90 2.62 -16.10 -29.22
CA LEU A 90 1.50 -17.01 -28.96
C LEU A 90 1.50 -17.48 -27.50
N PHE A 91 2.69 -17.76 -26.97
CA PHE A 91 2.90 -18.20 -25.59
C PHE A 91 3.05 -17.04 -24.60
N TRP A 92 3.18 -15.80 -25.07
CA TRP A 92 3.18 -14.62 -24.21
C TRP A 92 1.78 -14.33 -23.66
N ARG A 93 1.57 -14.59 -22.37
CA ARG A 93 0.25 -14.50 -21.72
C ARG A 93 0.10 -13.36 -20.71
N MET A 94 1.01 -12.40 -20.72
CA MET A 94 0.95 -11.21 -19.87
C MET A 94 -0.37 -10.44 -19.92
N ASP A 95 -1.06 -10.50 -21.06
CA ASP A 95 -2.34 -9.82 -21.27
C ASP A 95 -3.53 -10.54 -20.64
N ASP A 96 -3.37 -11.84 -20.32
CA ASP A 96 -4.38 -12.64 -19.63
C ASP A 96 -4.44 -12.28 -18.13
N VAL A 97 -3.38 -11.64 -17.60
CA VAL A 97 -3.32 -11.15 -16.21
C VAL A 97 -3.67 -9.66 -16.14
N LYS A 98 -4.67 -9.30 -15.36
CA LYS A 98 -5.08 -7.90 -15.14
C LYS A 98 -4.85 -7.50 -13.69
N ILE A 99 -4.44 -6.26 -13.48
CA ILE A 99 -4.20 -5.66 -12.16
C ILE A 99 -5.06 -4.40 -12.10
N SER A 100 -5.73 -4.16 -10.97
CA SER A 100 -6.59 -2.99 -10.80
C SER A 100 -5.77 -1.72 -11.00
N SER A 101 -6.33 -0.75 -11.73
CA SER A 101 -5.69 0.57 -11.90
C SER A 101 -5.88 1.47 -10.70
N GLN A 102 -6.72 1.06 -9.75
CA GLN A 102 -7.09 1.82 -8.57
C GLN A 102 -6.79 1.00 -7.31
N ILE A 103 -6.55 1.71 -6.21
CA ILE A 103 -6.37 1.16 -4.86
C ILE A 103 -7.48 1.75 -3.98
N PRO A 104 -8.61 1.05 -3.80
CA PRO A 104 -9.62 1.43 -2.83
C PRO A 104 -9.10 1.30 -1.41
N ILE A 105 -9.35 2.32 -0.61
CA ILE A 105 -9.22 2.30 0.84
C ILE A 105 -10.60 2.08 1.44
N TRP A 106 -10.73 1.13 2.35
CA TRP A 106 -12.01 0.81 2.98
C TRP A 106 -11.80 0.57 4.47
N LEU A 107 -12.87 0.77 5.24
CA LEU A 107 -12.87 0.61 6.68
C LEU A 107 -13.42 -0.79 7.03
N GLU A 108 -12.64 -1.57 7.76
CA GLU A 108 -13.09 -2.83 8.36
C GLU A 108 -13.94 -2.57 9.60
N GLU A 109 -14.82 -3.51 9.97
CA GLU A 109 -15.72 -3.43 11.14
C GLU A 109 -15.00 -3.08 12.46
N ASN A 110 -13.71 -3.37 12.57
CA ASN A 110 -12.86 -3.03 13.71
C ASN A 110 -12.29 -1.60 13.70
N ASN A 111 -12.83 -0.69 12.87
CA ASN A 111 -12.33 0.67 12.64
C ASN A 111 -10.86 0.73 12.17
N LYS A 112 -10.44 -0.23 11.35
CA LYS A 112 -9.11 -0.26 10.73
C LYS A 112 -9.21 -0.05 9.22
N TYR A 113 -8.38 0.82 8.69
CA TYR A 113 -8.32 1.08 7.26
C TYR A 113 -7.44 0.06 6.56
N PHE A 114 -7.96 -0.48 5.46
CA PHE A 114 -7.23 -1.36 4.56
C PHE A 114 -7.24 -0.77 3.16
N ALA A 115 -6.14 -0.97 2.45
CA ALA A 115 -6.03 -0.71 1.03
C ALA A 115 -5.98 -2.04 0.27
N SER A 116 -6.70 -2.14 -0.83
CA SER A 116 -6.77 -3.38 -1.59
C SER A 116 -6.25 -3.23 -3.01
N VAL A 117 -5.54 -4.25 -3.50
CA VAL A 117 -5.23 -4.41 -4.92
C VAL A 117 -5.85 -5.71 -5.42
N LEU A 118 -6.48 -5.66 -6.59
CA LEU A 118 -7.10 -6.82 -7.22
C LEU A 118 -6.29 -7.27 -8.44
N ILE A 119 -5.98 -8.56 -8.48
CA ILE A 119 -5.29 -9.22 -9.59
C ILE A 119 -6.23 -10.28 -10.14
N ALA A 120 -6.50 -10.24 -11.44
CA ALA A 120 -7.31 -11.22 -12.15
C ALA A 120 -6.45 -12.05 -13.09
N ASN A 121 -6.78 -13.34 -13.16
CA ASN A 121 -6.26 -14.24 -14.19
C ASN A 121 -7.40 -14.67 -15.11
N GLU A 122 -7.45 -14.14 -16.33
CA GLU A 122 -8.42 -14.54 -17.36
C GLU A 122 -7.94 -15.75 -18.20
N GLY A 123 -6.67 -16.15 -18.02
CA GLY A 123 -6.00 -17.22 -18.74
C GLY A 123 -6.03 -18.57 -18.03
N GLU A 124 -5.04 -19.42 -18.30
CA GLU A 124 -4.84 -20.68 -17.56
C GLU A 124 -4.16 -20.41 -16.22
N GLY A 125 -4.00 -21.43 -15.39
CA GLY A 125 -3.39 -21.29 -14.07
C GLY A 125 -1.99 -20.65 -14.11
N ILE A 126 -1.72 -19.78 -13.14
CA ILE A 126 -0.39 -19.22 -12.89
C ILE A 126 0.04 -19.57 -11.47
N CYS A 127 1.33 -19.79 -11.24
CA CYS A 127 1.90 -20.17 -9.95
C CYS A 127 3.07 -19.27 -9.53
N LYS A 128 3.55 -19.45 -8.29
CA LYS A 128 4.63 -18.65 -7.69
C LYS A 128 4.39 -17.13 -7.83
N LEU A 129 3.18 -16.71 -7.48
CA LEU A 129 2.77 -15.30 -7.59
C LEU A 129 3.47 -14.51 -6.49
N LYS A 130 4.04 -13.37 -6.85
CA LYS A 130 4.68 -12.44 -5.92
C LYS A 130 4.33 -11.00 -6.25
N GLY A 131 3.90 -10.22 -5.27
CA GLY A 131 3.63 -8.80 -5.38
C GLY A 131 4.52 -7.99 -4.43
N ASP A 132 5.27 -7.03 -4.96
CA ASP A 132 6.15 -6.14 -4.22
C ASP A 132 5.75 -4.69 -4.46
N PHE A 133 5.60 -3.90 -3.39
CA PHE A 133 5.29 -2.48 -3.49
C PHE A 133 6.51 -1.63 -3.13
N MET A 134 6.75 -0.58 -3.92
CA MET A 134 7.85 0.36 -3.72
C MET A 134 7.36 1.77 -4.01
N ALA A 135 7.57 2.69 -3.08
CA ALA A 135 7.26 4.09 -3.25
C ALA A 135 8.53 4.88 -3.51
N CYS A 136 8.52 5.69 -4.56
CA CYS A 136 9.64 6.54 -4.95
C CYS A 136 9.22 8.00 -4.96
N ASP A 137 10.20 8.89 -4.75
CA ASP A 137 10.04 10.33 -4.95
C ASP A 137 10.11 10.71 -6.44
N GLU A 138 10.17 12.02 -6.73
CA GLU A 138 10.32 12.52 -8.11
C GLU A 138 11.68 12.22 -8.77
N ASN A 139 12.72 11.97 -7.96
CA ASN A 139 14.06 11.64 -8.42
C ASN A 139 14.24 10.13 -8.62
N GLY A 140 13.27 9.31 -8.21
CA GLY A 140 13.33 7.85 -8.24
C GLY A 140 13.94 7.23 -6.99
N GLU A 141 14.22 8.02 -5.96
CA GLU A 141 14.77 7.55 -4.69
C GLU A 141 13.69 6.87 -3.85
N GLU A 142 14.06 5.79 -3.14
CA GLU A 142 13.12 5.00 -2.35
C GLU A 142 12.65 5.76 -1.10
N ILE A 143 11.34 5.99 -1.00
CA ILE A 143 10.70 6.52 0.20
C ILE A 143 10.35 5.39 1.18
N SER A 144 9.82 4.29 0.64
CA SER A 144 9.37 3.14 1.42
C SER A 144 9.14 1.91 0.54
N LYS A 145 9.22 0.72 1.14
CA LYS A 145 9.01 -0.56 0.46
C LYS A 145 8.22 -1.52 1.33
N SER A 146 7.34 -2.31 0.72
CA SER A 146 6.58 -3.35 1.42
C SER A 146 7.38 -4.64 1.57
N LYS A 147 6.91 -5.51 2.48
CA LYS A 147 7.23 -6.94 2.38
C LYS A 147 6.56 -7.54 1.13
N SER A 148 7.12 -8.62 0.62
CA SER A 148 6.56 -9.36 -0.51
C SER A 148 5.27 -10.07 -0.12
N PHE A 149 4.25 -9.95 -0.96
CA PHE A 149 3.02 -10.73 -0.87
C PHE A 149 3.13 -11.94 -1.77
N GLU A 150 2.91 -13.14 -1.25
CA GLU A 150 3.08 -14.37 -2.01
C GLU A 150 1.79 -15.18 -2.07
N LYS A 151 1.53 -15.80 -3.22
CA LYS A 151 0.44 -16.76 -3.39
C LYS A 151 0.91 -17.93 -4.25
N PRO A 152 0.71 -19.19 -3.82
CA PRO A 152 1.29 -20.33 -4.52
C PRO A 152 0.68 -20.58 -5.91
N LEU A 153 -0.63 -20.39 -6.04
CA LEU A 153 -1.38 -20.69 -7.26
C LEU A 153 -2.58 -19.75 -7.41
N LEU A 154 -2.83 -19.31 -8.63
CA LEU A 154 -4.05 -18.64 -9.05
C LEU A 154 -4.65 -19.39 -10.24
N ILE A 155 -5.73 -20.11 -9.98
CA ILE A 155 -6.41 -20.95 -10.97
C ILE A 155 -7.05 -20.11 -12.08
N LYS A 156 -7.43 -20.77 -13.17
CA LYS A 156 -8.09 -20.16 -14.33
C LYS A 156 -9.33 -19.34 -13.93
N LYS A 157 -9.48 -18.14 -14.50
CA LYS A 157 -10.63 -17.24 -14.30
C LYS A 157 -10.88 -16.89 -12.82
N SER A 158 -9.82 -16.75 -12.04
CA SER A 158 -9.91 -16.42 -10.61
C SER A 158 -9.20 -15.11 -10.28
N PHE A 159 -9.39 -14.67 -9.04
CA PHE A 159 -8.88 -13.40 -8.54
C PHE A 159 -8.02 -13.60 -7.30
N TRP A 160 -7.03 -12.73 -7.15
CA TRP A 160 -6.28 -12.56 -5.93
C TRP A 160 -6.44 -11.12 -5.47
N LYS A 161 -7.01 -10.95 -4.28
CA LYS A 161 -7.06 -9.67 -3.59
C LYS A 161 -5.91 -9.63 -2.58
N ILE A 162 -5.12 -8.57 -2.63
CA ILE A 162 -4.09 -8.27 -1.63
C ILE A 162 -4.67 -7.15 -0.76
N ASP A 163 -4.93 -7.46 0.51
CA ASP A 163 -5.38 -6.48 1.49
C ASP A 163 -4.17 -6.04 2.34
N ILE A 164 -3.92 -4.74 2.38
CA ILE A 164 -2.77 -4.12 3.02
C ILE A 164 -3.30 -3.22 4.16
N PRO A 165 -2.92 -3.47 5.43
CA PRO A 165 -3.32 -2.56 6.51
C PRO A 165 -2.73 -1.17 6.26
N VAL A 166 -3.49 -0.12 6.52
CA VAL A 166 -3.01 1.25 6.41
C VAL A 166 -2.30 1.66 7.70
N GLU A 167 -2.82 1.35 8.89
CA GLU A 167 -2.18 1.71 10.16
C GLU A 167 -0.84 0.99 10.36
N ASN A 168 0.17 1.71 10.88
CA ASN A 168 1.49 1.18 11.23
C ASN A 168 2.18 0.37 10.10
N SER A 169 1.89 0.70 8.85
CA SER A 169 2.41 0.00 7.68
C SER A 169 3.22 0.92 6.76
N PHE A 170 3.90 0.34 5.77
CA PHE A 170 4.59 1.11 4.73
C PHE A 170 3.63 2.09 4.03
N LEU A 171 2.36 1.69 3.87
CA LEU A 171 1.36 2.47 3.16
C LEU A 171 0.94 3.72 3.94
N TYR A 172 1.01 3.69 5.29
CA TYR A 172 0.82 4.87 6.12
C TYR A 172 1.79 6.01 5.73
N LYS A 173 3.09 5.67 5.61
CA LYS A 173 4.14 6.62 5.25
C LYS A 173 3.90 7.18 3.85
N VAL A 174 3.59 6.31 2.89
CA VAL A 174 3.30 6.68 1.50
C VAL A 174 2.10 7.63 1.40
N LEU A 175 0.98 7.27 2.03
CA LEU A 175 -0.25 8.07 1.96
C LEU A 175 -0.09 9.43 2.66
N ARG A 176 0.66 9.51 3.77
CA ARG A 176 0.97 10.80 4.40
C ARG A 176 1.85 11.67 3.50
N THR A 177 2.86 11.11 2.85
CA THR A 177 3.68 11.85 1.87
C THR A 177 2.82 12.43 0.75
N MET A 178 1.95 11.60 0.16
CA MET A 178 1.08 12.01 -0.95
C MET A 178 -0.02 13.00 -0.55
N ARG A 179 -0.75 12.74 0.55
CA ARG A 179 -1.99 13.46 0.90
C ARG A 179 -1.77 14.61 1.87
N LYS A 180 -1.06 14.34 2.98
CA LYS A 180 -0.83 15.33 4.04
C LYS A 180 0.23 16.34 3.62
N TRP A 181 1.40 15.85 3.25
CA TRP A 181 2.55 16.69 2.91
C TRP A 181 2.52 17.18 1.46
N LYS A 182 1.66 16.58 0.62
CA LYS A 182 1.51 16.92 -0.81
C LYS A 182 2.85 16.86 -1.56
N LEU A 183 3.73 15.96 -1.15
CA LEU A 183 5.03 15.78 -1.77
C LEU A 183 4.90 14.83 -2.97
N PRO A 184 5.72 15.02 -4.02
CA PRO A 184 5.79 14.11 -5.15
C PRO A 184 6.12 12.69 -4.67
N CYS A 185 5.22 11.74 -4.96
CA CYS A 185 5.43 10.35 -4.64
C CYS A 185 4.66 9.49 -5.65
N ARG A 186 5.29 8.40 -6.11
CA ARG A 186 4.71 7.40 -7.00
C ARG A 186 4.82 6.03 -6.35
N LEU A 187 3.72 5.28 -6.34
CA LEU A 187 3.69 3.94 -5.79
C LEU A 187 3.72 2.92 -6.93
N TYR A 188 4.73 2.06 -6.95
CA TYR A 188 4.86 0.99 -7.93
C TYR A 188 4.48 -0.35 -7.32
N LEU A 189 3.72 -1.15 -8.06
CA LEU A 189 3.51 -2.57 -7.81
C LEU A 189 4.25 -3.37 -8.86
N THR A 190 5.22 -4.17 -8.42
CA THR A 190 5.86 -5.20 -9.24
C THR A 190 5.20 -6.54 -8.93
N PHE A 191 4.53 -7.12 -9.92
CA PHE A 191 3.86 -8.41 -9.83
C PHE A 191 4.55 -9.43 -10.72
N SER A 192 5.14 -10.47 -10.13
CA SER A 192 5.74 -11.59 -10.86
C SER A 192 4.94 -12.88 -10.71
N PHE A 193 4.96 -13.70 -11.76
CA PHE A 193 4.28 -15.00 -11.78
C PHE A 193 4.91 -15.94 -12.81
N VAL A 194 4.63 -17.24 -12.67
CA VAL A 194 5.02 -18.29 -13.63
C VAL A 194 3.77 -18.89 -14.27
N ASP A 195 3.71 -18.95 -15.59
CA ASP A 195 2.65 -19.63 -16.32
C ASP A 195 2.80 -21.15 -16.19
N THR A 196 1.76 -21.84 -15.70
CA THR A 196 1.79 -23.29 -15.48
C THR A 196 1.83 -24.10 -16.78
N ALA A 197 1.37 -23.54 -17.90
CA ALA A 197 1.35 -24.24 -19.19
C ALA A 197 2.70 -24.18 -19.92
N THR A 198 3.41 -23.05 -19.81
CA THR A 198 4.63 -22.77 -20.58
C THR A 198 5.90 -22.78 -19.72
N GLY A 199 5.76 -22.64 -18.39
CA GLY A 199 6.89 -22.46 -17.47
C GLY A 199 7.54 -21.07 -17.55
N GLN A 200 7.00 -20.16 -18.36
CA GLN A 200 7.56 -18.82 -18.54
C GLN A 200 7.30 -17.96 -17.29
N GLU A 201 8.37 -17.35 -16.77
CA GLU A 201 8.28 -16.31 -15.75
C GLU A 201 7.99 -14.96 -16.40
N SER A 202 7.13 -14.16 -15.77
CA SER A 202 6.75 -12.86 -16.28
C SER A 202 6.57 -11.85 -15.15
N ILE A 203 6.86 -10.58 -15.45
CA ILE A 203 6.79 -9.47 -14.50
C ILE A 203 5.93 -8.37 -15.09
N LYS A 204 4.94 -7.90 -14.32
CA LYS A 204 4.07 -6.77 -14.64
C LYS A 204 4.29 -5.67 -13.62
N VAL A 205 4.52 -4.46 -14.10
CA VAL A 205 4.68 -3.27 -13.24
C VAL A 205 3.49 -2.34 -13.47
N VAL A 206 2.91 -1.83 -12.38
CA VAL A 206 1.83 -0.84 -12.39
C VAL A 206 2.25 0.33 -11.50
N GLU A 207 2.00 1.54 -11.99
CA GLU A 207 2.21 2.79 -11.26
C GLU A 207 0.87 3.31 -10.75
N TYR A 208 0.85 3.79 -9.51
CA TYR A 208 -0.28 4.45 -8.87
C TYR A 208 0.14 5.85 -8.41
N THR A 209 -0.69 6.81 -8.76
CA THR A 209 -0.61 8.20 -8.32
C THR A 209 -1.61 8.46 -7.19
N VAL A 210 -1.55 9.64 -6.58
CA VAL A 210 -2.48 10.05 -5.53
C VAL A 210 -3.95 9.96 -5.95
N ASN A 211 -4.24 10.13 -7.24
CA ASN A 211 -5.62 10.08 -7.78
C ASN A 211 -6.15 8.65 -7.92
N ASP A 212 -5.25 7.67 -8.01
CA ASP A 212 -5.61 6.26 -8.18
C ASP A 212 -5.94 5.59 -6.84
N ILE A 213 -5.58 6.23 -5.73
CA ILE A 213 -5.74 5.73 -4.38
C ILE A 213 -6.80 6.57 -3.67
N PHE A 214 -7.94 5.99 -3.30
CA PHE A 214 -9.04 6.73 -2.68
C PHE A 214 -9.93 5.86 -1.81
N ALA A 215 -10.57 6.48 -0.81
CA ALA A 215 -11.48 5.74 0.04
C ALA A 215 -12.85 5.51 -0.60
N VAL A 216 -13.43 4.36 -0.26
CA VAL A 216 -14.72 3.89 -0.74
C VAL A 216 -15.56 3.40 0.45
N GLU A 217 -16.89 3.45 0.30
CA GLU A 217 -17.83 2.98 1.32
C GLU A 217 -18.00 1.45 1.29
N MET A 218 -17.58 0.81 0.20
CA MET A 218 -17.75 -0.62 -0.01
C MET A 218 -16.80 -1.42 0.89
N PRO A 219 -17.31 -2.25 1.83
CA PRO A 219 -16.48 -3.15 2.62
C PRO A 219 -15.70 -4.10 1.71
N GLY A 220 -14.42 -4.31 2.01
CA GLY A 220 -13.52 -5.13 1.19
C GLY A 220 -12.98 -4.45 -0.07
N GLY A 221 -13.33 -3.18 -0.33
CA GLY A 221 -12.78 -2.32 -1.37
C GLY A 221 -13.26 -2.61 -2.79
N PHE A 222 -13.61 -3.85 -3.11
CA PHE A 222 -14.06 -4.29 -4.43
C PHE A 222 -15.34 -5.13 -4.35
N SER A 223 -16.10 -5.19 -5.45
CA SER A 223 -17.33 -5.98 -5.53
C SER A 223 -17.08 -7.49 -5.32
N ALA A 224 -17.74 -8.07 -4.31
CA ALA A 224 -17.63 -9.48 -3.94
C ALA A 224 -18.35 -10.45 -4.90
N GLU A 225 -19.30 -9.98 -5.71
CA GLU A 225 -20.16 -10.84 -6.54
C GLU A 225 -19.40 -11.68 -7.57
N PRO A 226 -19.45 -13.03 -7.50
CA PRO A 226 -18.95 -13.93 -8.53
C PRO A 226 -19.55 -13.59 -9.92
N GLY A 227 -18.72 -13.47 -10.96
CA GLY A 227 -19.22 -13.39 -12.36
C GLY A 227 -19.33 -12.01 -13.02
N ARG A 228 -19.11 -10.88 -12.33
CA ARG A 228 -19.03 -9.56 -12.99
C ARG A 228 -17.82 -9.42 -13.92
N LYS A 229 -17.96 -8.66 -15.02
CA LYS A 229 -16.85 -8.37 -15.95
C LYS A 229 -15.76 -7.60 -15.19
N TRP A 230 -14.48 -7.83 -15.51
CA TRP A 230 -13.33 -7.18 -14.85
C TRP A 230 -13.52 -5.68 -14.57
N LYS A 231 -14.01 -4.94 -15.57
CA LYS A 231 -14.27 -3.49 -15.45
C LYS A 231 -15.24 -3.16 -14.32
N GLU A 232 -16.35 -3.89 -14.22
CA GLU A 232 -17.38 -3.65 -13.20
C GLU A 232 -16.89 -3.96 -11.78
N ARG A 233 -15.82 -4.76 -11.64
CA ARG A 233 -15.20 -5.07 -10.35
C ARG A 233 -14.10 -4.08 -9.97
N ALA A 234 -13.32 -3.64 -10.95
CA ALA A 234 -12.07 -2.91 -10.72
C ALA A 234 -12.18 -1.39 -10.97
N GLU A 235 -13.15 -0.94 -11.76
CA GLU A 235 -13.43 0.49 -11.96
C GLU A 235 -14.41 0.95 -10.88
N LEU A 236 -13.88 1.62 -9.86
CA LEU A 236 -14.62 2.13 -8.72
C LEU A 236 -14.90 3.61 -8.89
N GLN A 237 -16.05 4.04 -8.36
CA GLN A 237 -16.34 5.46 -8.19
C GLN A 237 -15.83 5.91 -6.83
N LYS A 238 -15.06 6.99 -6.85
CA LYS A 238 -14.60 7.68 -5.65
C LYS A 238 -15.81 8.17 -4.84
N SER A 239 -15.94 7.75 -3.58
CA SER A 239 -16.89 8.37 -2.65
C SER A 239 -16.25 9.65 -2.11
N SER A 240 -16.85 10.81 -2.43
CA SER A 240 -16.39 12.09 -1.90
C SER A 240 -16.52 12.17 -0.37
N VAL A 241 -17.49 11.47 0.20
CA VAL A 241 -17.74 11.45 1.64
C VAL A 241 -16.70 10.58 2.34
N ALA A 242 -16.56 9.31 1.94
CA ALA A 242 -15.59 8.40 2.56
C ALA A 242 -14.16 8.88 2.37
N ASP A 243 -13.81 9.40 1.18
CA ASP A 243 -12.46 9.90 0.92
C ASP A 243 -12.15 11.16 1.73
N LYS A 244 -13.13 12.04 1.98
CA LYS A 244 -12.95 13.18 2.88
C LYS A 244 -12.75 12.73 4.33
N VAL A 245 -13.54 11.78 4.81
CA VAL A 245 -13.40 11.24 6.18
C VAL A 245 -12.02 10.58 6.36
N PHE A 246 -11.58 9.82 5.37
CA PHE A 246 -10.25 9.23 5.37
C PHE A 246 -9.14 10.29 5.27
N ASP A 247 -9.30 11.31 4.41
CA ASP A 247 -8.35 12.44 4.30
C ASP A 247 -8.20 13.16 5.63
N ASP A 248 -9.32 13.46 6.30
CA ASP A 248 -9.30 14.05 7.62
C ASP A 248 -8.56 13.15 8.60
N TRP A 249 -8.74 11.82 8.53
CA TRP A 249 -8.05 10.87 9.41
C TRP A 249 -6.54 10.76 9.13
N ILE A 250 -6.10 10.61 7.88
CA ILE A 250 -4.68 10.42 7.51
C ILE A 250 -3.89 11.74 7.60
N CYS A 251 -4.56 12.88 7.41
CA CYS A 251 -3.93 14.20 7.51
C CYS A 251 -3.91 14.77 8.93
N ARG A 252 -4.76 14.25 9.84
CA ARG A 252 -4.76 14.64 11.26
C ARG A 252 -3.36 14.54 11.86
N ASN A 253 -3.03 15.47 12.74
CA ASN A 253 -1.94 15.34 13.70
C ASN A 253 -2.48 14.57 14.92
N VAL A 254 -2.93 13.32 14.73
CA VAL A 254 -3.50 12.52 15.84
C VAL A 254 -2.65 11.29 16.11
N ILE A 255 -2.26 11.16 17.36
CA ILE A 255 -1.90 9.91 18.03
C ILE A 255 -3.16 9.42 18.73
N PRO A 256 -3.68 8.23 18.41
CA PRO A 256 -4.97 7.78 18.97
C PRO A 256 -4.82 7.23 20.40
N LEU A 257 -5.60 7.72 21.37
CA LEU A 257 -5.72 7.13 22.72
C LEU A 257 -7.00 6.26 22.78
N PHE A 258 -6.85 4.94 22.68
CA PHE A 258 -7.94 3.98 22.44
C PHE A 258 -8.66 3.48 23.71
N PRO A 259 -10.00 3.28 23.69
CA PRO A 259 -10.78 2.72 24.81
C PRO A 259 -10.42 1.27 25.21
N GLY A 260 -9.86 0.47 24.30
CA GLY A 260 -9.54 -0.95 24.56
C GLY A 260 -8.17 -1.21 25.21
N ALA A 261 -7.38 -0.16 25.45
CA ALA A 261 -6.01 -0.28 25.98
C ALA A 261 -5.91 -0.07 27.50
N ALA A 262 -7.01 0.36 28.14
CA ALA A 262 -7.05 0.57 29.57
C ALA A 262 -7.23 -0.77 30.31
N ILE A 263 -6.25 -1.15 31.13
CA ILE A 263 -6.30 -2.34 31.99
C ILE A 263 -6.21 -1.96 33.47
N PRO A 264 -6.97 -2.63 34.37
CA PRO A 264 -6.81 -2.48 35.81
C PRO A 264 -5.47 -3.06 36.24
N ILE A 265 -4.72 -2.34 37.08
CA ILE A 265 -3.48 -2.88 37.66
C ILE A 265 -3.76 -3.58 39.01
N GLU A 266 -4.80 -3.16 39.77
CA GLU A 266 -5.10 -3.70 41.10
C GLU A 266 -6.62 -3.92 41.32
N ASN A 267 -7.01 -5.13 41.73
CA ASN A 267 -8.41 -5.55 41.83
C ASN A 267 -9.06 -5.16 43.17
N GLY A 268 -10.07 -4.29 43.09
CA GLY A 268 -10.98 -3.97 44.18
C GLY A 268 -12.21 -3.13 43.77
N GLY A 269 -12.08 -2.30 42.72
CA GLY A 269 -13.17 -1.47 42.18
C GLY A 269 -13.73 -2.00 40.85
N LYS A 270 -14.96 -1.59 40.51
CA LYS A 270 -15.51 -1.81 39.15
C LYS A 270 -15.10 -0.63 38.28
N ILE A 271 -14.39 -0.92 37.19
CA ILE A 271 -14.03 0.07 36.17
C ILE A 271 -15.01 0.00 35.00
N TYR A 272 -15.58 1.13 34.62
CA TYR A 272 -16.41 1.29 33.44
C TYR A 272 -15.64 2.12 32.41
N ILE A 273 -15.47 1.57 31.20
CA ILE A 273 -14.87 2.29 30.08
C ILE A 273 -15.94 2.54 29.03
N LEU A 274 -16.21 3.82 28.75
CA LEU A 274 -17.19 4.26 27.78
C LEU A 274 -16.52 5.15 26.71
N PRO A 275 -16.91 5.02 25.44
CA PRO A 275 -16.48 5.94 24.40
C PRO A 275 -17.01 7.36 24.69
N ALA A 276 -16.15 8.37 24.60
CA ALA A 276 -16.56 9.78 24.74
C ALA A 276 -16.75 10.44 23.37
N ALA A 277 -17.70 11.39 23.27
CA ALA A 277 -18.13 12.01 22.01
C ALA A 277 -17.02 12.70 21.20
N ASP A 278 -15.95 13.17 21.87
CA ASP A 278 -14.87 13.96 21.28
C ASP A 278 -13.58 13.16 21.00
N GLY A 279 -13.67 11.84 20.82
CA GLY A 279 -12.50 10.99 20.56
C GLY A 279 -11.60 10.74 21.78
N GLY A 280 -12.12 10.99 22.99
CA GLY A 280 -11.55 10.52 24.25
C GLY A 280 -12.21 9.24 24.76
N PHE A 281 -11.89 8.85 25.99
CA PHE A 281 -12.57 7.76 26.71
C PHE A 281 -12.96 8.24 28.11
N LEU A 282 -14.12 7.78 28.59
CA LEU A 282 -14.51 7.90 29.98
C LEU A 282 -14.11 6.60 30.68
N ALA A 283 -13.12 6.65 31.57
CA ALA A 283 -12.83 5.58 32.51
C ALA A 283 -13.28 6.02 33.90
N GLU A 284 -14.30 5.36 34.44
CA GLU A 284 -14.82 5.62 35.77
C GLU A 284 -14.55 4.40 36.64
N ALA A 285 -14.07 4.61 37.87
CA ALA A 285 -14.02 3.52 38.83
C ALA A 285 -14.64 3.89 40.16
N ASP A 286 -15.52 2.99 40.60
CA ASP A 286 -16.17 3.03 41.89
C ASP A 286 -15.47 2.06 42.84
N PHE A 287 -14.97 2.61 43.94
CA PHE A 287 -14.30 1.86 44.99
C PHE A 287 -15.12 1.89 46.27
N SER A 288 -15.38 0.72 46.82
CA SER A 288 -15.88 0.55 48.18
C SER A 288 -14.80 -0.15 49.00
N CYS A 289 -14.11 0.58 49.89
CA CYS A 289 -13.16 -0.04 50.79
C CYS A 289 -13.91 -0.93 51.79
N GLY A 290 -13.73 -2.24 51.68
CA GLY A 290 -13.95 -3.15 52.81
C GLY A 290 -12.85 -2.95 53.86
N CYS A 291 -13.07 -3.40 55.09
CA CYS A 291 -12.28 -3.12 56.29
C CYS A 291 -10.80 -3.61 56.31
N ALA A 292 -10.16 -3.85 55.16
CA ALA A 292 -8.88 -4.57 55.08
C ALA A 292 -7.92 -4.10 53.98
N TYR A 293 -7.91 -2.81 53.60
CA TYR A 293 -6.84 -2.27 52.75
C TYR A 293 -5.88 -1.41 53.59
N ASN A 294 -4.62 -1.84 53.66
CA ASN A 294 -3.52 -1.11 54.33
C ASN A 294 -2.84 -0.09 53.39
N GLU A 295 -3.30 0.04 52.16
CA GLU A 295 -2.68 0.88 51.13
C GLU A 295 -3.37 2.25 51.04
N THR A 296 -2.56 3.31 50.99
CA THR A 296 -3.00 4.71 50.96
C THR A 296 -3.34 5.21 49.55
N HIS A 297 -3.19 4.34 48.54
CA HIS A 297 -3.33 4.64 47.13
C HIS A 297 -3.67 3.38 46.35
N PHE A 298 -4.21 3.55 45.15
CA PHE A 298 -4.42 2.47 44.19
C PHE A 298 -4.19 3.01 42.76
N VAL A 299 -3.73 2.16 41.85
CA VAL A 299 -3.61 2.53 40.44
C VAL A 299 -4.94 2.31 39.73
N MET A 300 -5.60 3.38 39.29
CA MET A 300 -6.95 3.28 38.72
C MET A 300 -6.95 2.83 37.27
N ALA A 301 -6.09 3.39 36.43
CA ALA A 301 -6.12 3.14 35.00
C ALA A 301 -4.71 3.14 34.40
N LEU A 302 -4.40 2.10 33.63
CA LEU A 302 -3.20 1.98 32.83
C LEU A 302 -3.57 1.87 31.37
N LEU A 303 -3.15 2.84 30.57
CA LEU A 303 -3.10 2.69 29.13
C LEU A 303 -1.80 1.98 28.76
N ASP A 304 -1.89 0.70 28.37
CA ASP A 304 -0.72 -0.14 28.05
C ASP A 304 -0.47 -0.19 26.54
N TYR A 305 0.66 0.39 26.12
CA TYR A 305 1.14 0.40 24.74
C TYR A 305 2.45 -0.39 24.59
N ARG A 306 2.85 -1.20 25.57
CA ARG A 306 4.15 -1.89 25.55
C ARG A 306 4.37 -2.77 24.31
N ALA A 307 3.31 -3.41 23.81
CA ALA A 307 3.37 -4.24 22.62
C ALA A 307 3.49 -3.44 21.31
N ASN A 308 2.94 -2.22 21.26
CA ASN A 308 2.98 -1.32 20.11
C ASN A 308 3.06 0.14 20.61
N PRO A 309 4.27 0.63 20.94
CA PRO A 309 4.42 1.95 21.55
C PRO A 309 3.88 3.06 20.64
N MET A 310 3.31 4.08 21.26
CA MET A 310 2.78 5.23 20.52
C MET A 310 3.89 6.18 20.13
N ASP A 311 3.94 6.50 18.83
CA ASP A 311 4.89 7.46 18.28
C ASP A 311 4.44 8.89 18.60
N TRP A 312 5.15 9.54 19.53
CA TRP A 312 4.90 10.91 19.98
C TRP A 312 5.92 11.92 19.40
N SER A 313 6.77 11.48 18.45
CA SER A 313 7.90 12.26 17.90
C SER A 313 7.52 13.63 17.32
N THR A 314 6.35 13.77 16.69
CA THR A 314 5.93 15.05 16.06
C THR A 314 5.55 16.14 17.04
N TYR A 315 5.30 15.80 18.30
CA TYR A 315 4.91 16.75 19.35
C TYR A 315 6.13 17.37 20.05
N TYR A 316 7.32 16.87 19.73
CA TYR A 316 8.61 17.37 20.21
C TYR A 316 8.92 18.78 19.68
N SER A 317 8.51 19.08 18.45
CA SER A 317 8.87 20.33 17.76
C SER A 317 7.85 21.46 17.94
N GLU A 318 6.71 21.19 18.57
CA GLU A 318 5.55 22.09 18.51
C GLU A 318 4.88 22.24 19.89
N ASN A 319 5.53 22.87 20.89
CA ASN A 319 4.95 23.36 22.16
C ASN A 319 3.77 22.52 22.73
N ALA A 320 3.87 21.20 22.63
CA ALA A 320 2.69 20.36 22.72
C ALA A 320 2.24 20.23 24.18
N VAL A 321 0.95 20.02 24.38
CA VAL A 321 0.34 19.89 25.70
C VAL A 321 -0.42 18.57 25.78
N PHE A 322 -0.09 17.76 26.78
CA PHE A 322 -0.93 16.64 27.18
C PHE A 322 -2.08 17.17 28.05
N LEU A 323 -3.32 16.90 27.65
CA LEU A 323 -4.52 17.29 28.37
C LEU A 323 -5.18 16.06 29.00
N ALA A 324 -5.54 16.18 30.27
CA ALA A 324 -6.37 15.21 30.96
C ALA A 324 -7.54 15.92 31.64
N GLU A 325 -8.78 15.50 31.34
CA GLU A 325 -10.00 15.98 31.98
C GLU A 325 -10.43 14.96 33.03
N LEU A 326 -10.41 15.38 34.29
CA LEU A 326 -10.50 14.47 35.43
C LEU A 326 -11.51 14.99 36.46
N SER A 327 -12.22 14.08 37.13
CA SER A 327 -13.05 14.40 38.31
C SER A 327 -12.93 13.34 39.38
N GLY A 328 -13.15 13.70 40.64
CA GLY A 328 -13.23 12.76 41.75
C GLY A 328 -14.07 13.29 42.90
N ASN A 329 -14.61 12.40 43.73
CA ASN A 329 -15.30 12.83 44.95
C ASN A 329 -14.32 13.27 46.06
N ASP A 330 -14.86 13.78 47.16
CA ASP A 330 -14.08 14.39 48.25
C ASP A 330 -13.16 13.39 48.99
N GLU A 331 -13.36 12.09 48.76
CA GLU A 331 -12.52 11.01 49.26
C GLU A 331 -11.20 10.87 48.47
N ILE A 332 -11.06 11.56 47.33
CA ILE A 332 -9.83 11.59 46.53
C ILE A 332 -8.95 12.76 46.97
N GLY A 333 -7.79 12.46 47.55
CA GLY A 333 -6.85 13.48 48.02
C GLY A 333 -6.00 14.06 46.89
N LYS A 334 -5.44 13.20 46.06
CA LYS A 334 -4.64 13.58 44.87
C LYS A 334 -4.60 12.47 43.84
N VAL A 335 -4.24 12.83 42.61
CA VAL A 335 -3.98 11.90 41.51
C VAL A 335 -2.59 12.16 40.96
N THR A 336 -1.80 11.12 40.80
CA THR A 336 -0.52 11.17 40.10
C THR A 336 -0.70 10.63 38.70
N ILE A 337 -0.29 11.41 37.71
CA ILE A 337 -0.31 11.06 36.29
C ILE A 337 1.14 10.80 35.89
N GLU A 338 1.41 9.59 35.42
CA GLU A 338 2.72 9.19 34.92
C GLU A 338 2.63 8.84 33.43
N ILE A 339 3.57 9.33 32.61
CA ILE A 339 3.77 8.89 31.22
C ILE A 339 5.13 8.22 31.16
N LYS A 340 5.19 7.03 30.57
CA LYS A 340 6.39 6.22 30.52
C LYS A 340 6.80 5.84 29.12
N SER A 341 8.11 5.66 28.92
CA SER A 341 8.72 5.18 27.68
C SER A 341 9.22 3.74 27.84
N ASN A 342 9.55 3.10 26.71
CA ASN A 342 10.24 1.81 26.69
C ASN A 342 11.78 1.93 26.78
N GLY A 343 12.32 3.13 27.01
CA GLY A 343 13.76 3.41 27.09
C GLY A 343 14.42 3.05 28.43
N ARG A 344 15.70 3.43 28.58
CA ARG A 344 16.50 3.24 29.81
C ARG A 344 15.94 4.03 31.00
N LYS A 345 15.38 5.22 30.77
CA LYS A 345 14.55 5.95 31.74
C LYS A 345 13.09 5.75 31.38
N ARG A 346 12.42 4.99 32.25
CA ARG A 346 11.01 4.67 32.08
C ARG A 346 10.10 5.86 32.27
N GLU A 347 10.45 6.90 33.03
CA GLU A 347 9.54 7.99 33.39
C GLU A 347 9.77 9.25 32.52
N LEU A 348 8.77 9.62 31.71
CA LEU A 348 8.77 10.82 30.85
C LEU A 348 8.02 12.00 31.49
N LEU A 349 6.93 11.71 32.19
CA LEU A 349 6.12 12.69 32.92
C LEU A 349 5.73 12.09 34.26
N LYS A 350 5.77 12.90 35.32
CA LYS A 350 5.12 12.62 36.59
C LYS A 350 4.58 13.89 37.22
N LYS A 351 3.27 13.97 37.36
CA LYS A 351 2.59 15.14 37.94
C LYS A 351 1.50 14.76 38.91
N GLU A 352 1.43 15.51 39.99
CA GLU A 352 0.36 15.40 40.97
C GLU A 352 -0.66 16.50 40.75
N VAL A 353 -1.93 16.13 40.73
CA VAL A 353 -3.07 17.05 40.60
C VAL A 353 -4.11 16.77 41.67
N LYS A 354 -4.83 17.81 42.07
CA LYS A 354 -6.02 17.71 42.92
C LYS A 354 -7.25 17.76 42.05
N VAL A 355 -8.18 16.84 42.29
CA VAL A 355 -9.43 16.74 41.54
C VAL A 355 -10.62 17.20 42.39
N SER A 356 -11.71 17.54 41.72
CA SER A 356 -12.98 17.96 42.32
C SER A 356 -14.14 17.15 41.76
N GLN A 357 -15.32 17.28 42.37
CA GLN A 357 -16.53 16.61 41.88
C GLN A 357 -16.87 17.04 40.44
N GLU A 358 -16.64 18.32 40.12
CA GLU A 358 -16.71 18.82 38.76
C GLU A 358 -15.45 18.46 37.97
N ALA A 359 -15.64 18.07 36.71
CA ALA A 359 -14.54 17.74 35.81
C ALA A 359 -13.68 18.98 35.53
N ALA A 360 -12.38 18.84 35.74
CA ALA A 360 -11.41 19.89 35.49
C ALA A 360 -10.40 19.43 34.43
N VAL A 361 -10.01 20.35 33.54
CA VAL A 361 -8.99 20.10 32.51
C VAL A 361 -7.62 20.47 33.05
N PHE A 362 -6.72 19.49 33.07
CA PHE A 362 -5.33 19.66 33.45
C PHE A 362 -4.45 19.70 32.20
N CYS A 363 -3.60 20.72 32.13
CA CYS A 363 -2.71 20.96 31.00
C CYS A 363 -1.26 20.71 31.40
N PHE A 364 -0.58 19.84 30.67
CA PHE A 364 0.82 19.50 30.90
C PHE A 364 1.64 19.82 29.64
N PRO A 365 2.27 21.01 29.57
CA PRO A 365 3.18 21.35 28.48
C PRO A 365 4.35 20.38 28.46
N LEU A 366 4.54 19.66 27.35
CA LEU A 366 5.59 18.66 27.21
C LEU A 366 6.98 19.32 27.13
N GLN A 367 7.06 20.50 26.52
CA GLN A 367 8.31 21.22 26.30
C GLN A 367 8.95 21.70 27.61
N GLU A 368 8.16 22.21 28.56
CA GLU A 368 8.65 22.61 29.89
C GLU A 368 9.19 21.41 30.71
N MET A 369 8.71 20.20 30.42
CA MET A 369 9.18 18.97 31.09
C MET A 369 10.49 18.47 30.50
N ILE A 370 10.70 18.69 29.20
CA ILE A 370 11.96 18.38 28.52
C ILE A 370 13.06 19.31 29.05
N GLU A 371 12.78 20.61 29.15
CA GLU A 371 13.74 21.61 29.62
C GLU A 371 14.16 21.40 31.09
N LYS A 372 13.22 21.00 31.97
CA LYS A 372 13.53 20.71 33.38
C LYS A 372 14.38 19.47 33.61
N ASN A 373 14.46 18.57 32.64
CA ASN A 373 15.25 17.34 32.70
C ASN A 373 16.56 17.43 31.91
N ALA A 374 16.92 18.62 31.41
CA ALA A 374 18.07 18.84 30.52
C ALA A 374 19.45 18.72 31.19
N ASP A 375 19.53 18.71 32.53
CA ASP A 375 20.79 18.57 33.29
C ASP A 375 21.30 17.13 33.39
N GLU A 376 20.49 16.14 33.02
CA GLU A 376 20.93 14.75 32.86
C GLU A 376 21.00 14.45 31.37
N GLU A 377 22.13 13.93 30.89
CA GLU A 377 22.52 13.66 29.49
C GLU A 377 21.64 12.60 28.78
N ILE A 378 20.32 12.66 29.00
CA ILE A 378 19.32 11.63 28.73
C ILE A 378 18.03 12.35 28.32
N ILE A 379 18.03 12.91 27.10
CA ILE A 379 16.80 13.18 26.37
C ILE A 379 16.39 11.85 25.73
N GLU A 380 15.94 10.88 26.54
CA GLU A 380 15.10 9.82 25.98
C GLU A 380 13.75 10.47 25.70
N SER A 381 13.60 10.84 24.44
CA SER A 381 12.55 11.67 23.90
C SER A 381 11.18 11.02 24.08
N PHE A 382 10.14 11.86 24.14
CA PHE A 382 8.74 11.46 23.93
C PHE A 382 8.54 10.92 22.50
N GLU A 383 9.47 10.17 21.93
CA GLU A 383 9.31 9.52 20.64
C GLU A 383 8.47 8.24 20.77
N SER A 384 8.52 7.57 21.92
CA SER A 384 7.90 6.26 22.11
C SER A 384 7.27 6.13 23.50
N VAL A 385 5.97 6.38 23.58
CA VAL A 385 5.19 6.23 24.82
C VAL A 385 4.67 4.81 24.94
N SER A 386 5.00 4.16 26.05
CA SER A 386 4.64 2.77 26.33
C SER A 386 3.55 2.63 27.38
N GLU A 387 3.45 3.56 28.33
CA GLU A 387 2.42 3.52 29.37
C GLU A 387 1.95 4.93 29.74
N ILE A 388 0.65 5.07 30.03
CA ILE A 388 0.11 6.24 30.74
C ILE A 388 -0.67 5.72 31.95
N CYS A 389 -0.27 6.14 33.14
CA CYS A 389 -0.74 5.63 34.41
C CYS A 389 -1.40 6.74 35.24
N PHE A 390 -2.57 6.44 35.80
CA PHE A 390 -3.28 7.30 36.74
C PHE A 390 -3.33 6.62 38.11
N THR A 391 -2.53 7.10 39.06
CA THR A 391 -2.49 6.60 40.44
C THR A 391 -3.29 7.52 41.34
N VAL A 392 -4.24 6.97 42.08
CA VAL A 392 -5.18 7.72 42.90
C VAL A 392 -4.84 7.53 44.36
N PHE A 393 -4.79 8.62 45.12
CA PHE A 393 -4.49 8.62 46.54
C PHE A 393 -5.72 9.12 47.30
N PHE A 394 -6.13 8.36 48.33
CA PHE A 394 -7.26 8.76 49.15
C PHE A 394 -6.91 9.96 50.04
N SER A 395 -7.90 10.80 50.32
CA SER A 395 -7.77 11.84 51.34
C SER A 395 -7.77 11.24 52.76
N ASN A 396 -8.44 10.08 52.94
CA ASN A 396 -8.52 9.35 54.19
C ASN A 396 -8.51 7.81 53.97
N ILE A 397 -7.76 7.07 54.78
CA ILE A 397 -7.67 5.59 54.73
C ILE A 397 -9.01 4.92 55.07
N LEU A 398 -9.92 5.64 55.74
CA LEU A 398 -11.26 5.17 56.11
C LEU A 398 -12.35 5.52 55.08
N ALA A 399 -11.99 5.99 53.89
CA ALA A 399 -12.94 6.35 52.83
C ALA A 399 -13.89 5.19 52.53
N SER A 400 -15.20 5.40 52.71
CA SER A 400 -16.20 4.33 52.56
C SER A 400 -16.61 4.09 51.09
N LYS A 401 -16.59 5.14 50.28
CA LYS A 401 -16.89 5.11 48.84
C LYS A 401 -16.10 6.20 48.11
N ALA A 402 -15.16 5.81 47.27
CA ALA A 402 -14.43 6.74 46.42
C ALA A 402 -14.83 6.54 44.96
N LYS A 403 -14.91 7.65 44.24
CA LYS A 403 -15.22 7.68 42.82
C LYS A 403 -14.27 8.62 42.13
N PHE A 404 -13.56 8.13 41.12
CA PHE A 404 -12.73 8.96 40.24
C PHE A 404 -12.98 8.57 38.79
N SER A 405 -12.93 9.58 37.92
CA SER A 405 -13.24 9.48 36.50
C SER A 405 -12.21 10.23 35.68
N VAL A 406 -11.69 9.56 34.66
CA VAL A 406 -10.95 10.16 33.55
C VAL A 406 -11.94 10.36 32.42
N HIS A 407 -12.34 11.59 32.13
CA HIS A 407 -13.35 11.89 31.09
C HIS A 407 -12.76 11.99 29.70
N ARG A 408 -11.52 12.47 29.61
CA ARG A 408 -10.84 12.73 28.34
C ARG A 408 -9.33 12.79 28.55
N CYS A 409 -8.58 12.15 27.67
CA CYS A 409 -7.14 12.36 27.52
C CYS A 409 -6.82 12.66 26.06
N VAL A 410 -6.12 13.75 25.79
CA VAL A 410 -5.78 14.18 24.43
C VAL A 410 -4.42 14.85 24.42
N LEU A 411 -3.63 14.59 23.38
CA LEU A 411 -2.43 15.35 23.08
C LEU A 411 -2.77 16.48 22.09
N LYS A 412 -2.47 17.73 22.45
CA LYS A 412 -2.70 18.92 21.62
C LYS A 412 -1.39 19.63 21.29
N ILE A 413 -1.39 20.35 20.18
CA ILE A 413 -0.36 21.31 19.78
C ILE A 413 -0.97 22.70 19.89
#